data_AF-A0A538NE49-F1
#
_entry.id   AF-A0A538NE49-F1
#
_cell.length_a   1.000
_cell.length_b   1.000
_cell.length_c   1.000
_cell.angle_alpha   90.00
_cell.angle_beta   90.00
_cell.angle_gamma   90.00
#
_symmetry.space_group_name_H-M   'P 1'
#
loop_
_entity.id
_entity.type
_entity.pdbx_description
1 polymer ?
#
loop_
_entity_poly.entity_id
_entity_poly.type
_entity_poly.pdbx_seq_one_letter_code
_entity_poly.pdbx_strand_id
1 'polypeptide(L)' 'MITKTKNEVREYLAAIGKRGGLASRRELTRSHAKQMVAIREMKRAAIKAGKPWPPRNRKLLTLS' A
#
# COMPACT_ATOMS: atom_id res chain seq x y z
N MET A 1 -20.33 -19.84 -17.62
CA MET A 1 -18.96 -19.47 -18.04
C MET A 1 -19.02 -18.07 -18.66
N ILE A 2 -18.28 -17.10 -18.14
CA ILE A 2 -18.21 -15.76 -18.75
C ILE A 2 -17.19 -15.83 -19.89
N THR A 3 -17.66 -15.97 -21.13
CA THR A 3 -16.83 -15.80 -22.32
C THR A 3 -16.67 -14.31 -22.57
N LYS A 4 -15.60 -13.73 -22.03
CA LYS A 4 -15.28 -12.32 -22.28
C LYS A 4 -14.93 -12.11 -23.76
N THR A 5 -15.44 -11.04 -24.34
CA THR A 5 -15.06 -10.66 -25.71
C THR A 5 -13.59 -10.19 -25.73
N LYS A 6 -12.91 -10.31 -26.88
CA LYS A 6 -11.50 -9.86 -27.01
C LYS A 6 -11.30 -8.40 -26.59
N ASN A 7 -12.31 -7.56 -26.81
CA ASN A 7 -12.28 -6.14 -26.45
C ASN A 7 -12.32 -5.93 -24.93
N GLU A 8 -13.18 -6.65 -24.21
CA GLU A 8 -13.25 -6.59 -22.74
C GLU A 8 -11.95 -7.06 -22.09
N VAL A 9 -11.29 -8.08 -22.66
CA VAL A 9 -9.99 -8.55 -22.18
C VAL A 9 -8.92 -7.48 -22.39
N ARG A 10 -8.88 -6.86 -23.56
CA ARG A 10 -7.92 -5.79 -23.88
C ARG A 10 -8.10 -4.57 -22.96
N GLU A 11 -9.34 -4.16 -22.71
CA GLU A 11 -9.64 -3.04 -21.79
C GLU A 11 -9.23 -3.35 -20.36
N TYR A 12 -9.53 -4.56 -19.89
CA TYR A 12 -9.12 -5.02 -18.57
C TYR A 12 -7.59 -5.00 -18.41
N LEU A 13 -6.85 -5.51 -19.38
CA LEU A 13 -5.39 -5.52 -19.37
C LEU A 13 -4.80 -4.11 -19.40
N ALA A 14 -5.38 -3.21 -20.19
CA ALA A 14 -4.97 -1.81 -20.22
C ALA A 14 -5.20 -1.10 -18.87
N ALA A 15 -6.33 -1.37 -18.22
CA ALA A 15 -6.67 -0.80 -16.92
C ALA A 15 -5.69 -1.23 -15.82
N ILE A 16 -5.36 -2.54 -15.74
CA ILE A 16 -4.40 -3.04 -14.74
C ILE A 16 -2.96 -2.59 -15.07
N GLY A 17 -2.58 -2.53 -16.34
CA GLY A 17 -1.27 -2.05 -16.78
C GLY A 17 -1.04 -0.58 -16.43
N LYS A 18 -2.06 0.28 -16.65
CA LYS A 18 -2.02 1.69 -16.25
C LYS A 18 -1.86 1.83 -14.73
N ARG A 19 -2.58 1.03 -13.94
CA ARG A 19 -2.50 1.04 -12.47
C ARG A 19 -1.12 0.61 -11.97
N GLY A 20 -0.56 -0.46 -12.53
CA GLY A 20 0.78 -0.95 -12.20
C GLY A 20 1.88 0.05 -12.60
N GLY A 21 1.75 0.64 -13.79
CA GLY A 21 2.66 1.70 -14.26
C GLY A 21 2.63 2.93 -13.37
N LEU A 22 1.44 3.36 -12.91
CA LEU A 22 1.32 4.46 -11.94
C LEU A 22 2.01 4.14 -10.61
N ALA A 23 1.91 2.92 -10.11
CA ALA A 23 2.59 2.51 -8.88
C ALA A 23 4.12 2.45 -9.07
N SER A 24 4.59 1.91 -10.19
CA SER A 24 6.01 1.83 -10.54
C SER A 24 6.65 3.20 -10.75
N ARG A 25 5.87 4.21 -11.16
CA ARG A 25 6.33 5.58 -11.35
C ARG A 25 6.32 6.42 -10.07
N ARG A 26 5.86 5.88 -8.93
CA ARG A 26 5.90 6.61 -7.66
C ARG A 26 7.33 6.70 -7.17
N GLU A 27 7.82 7.92 -7.01
CA GLU A 27 9.11 8.16 -6.38
C GLU A 27 9.00 8.08 -4.86
N LEU A 28 9.94 7.35 -4.25
CA LEU A 28 10.08 7.31 -2.81
C LEU A 28 10.81 8.58 -2.33
N THR A 29 10.03 9.61 -2.02
CA THR A 29 10.56 10.85 -1.45
C THR A 29 11.11 10.63 -0.03
N ARG A 30 11.97 11.55 0.42
CA ARG A 30 12.52 11.54 1.79
C ARG A 30 11.42 11.59 2.86
N SER A 31 10.33 12.33 2.63
CA SER A 31 9.19 12.39 3.56
C SER A 31 8.48 11.05 3.67
N HIS A 32 8.20 10.39 2.54
CA HIS A 32 7.62 9.04 2.53
C HIS A 32 8.54 8.03 3.25
N ALA A 33 9.85 8.09 3.01
CA ALA A 33 10.81 7.20 3.69
C ALA A 33 10.79 7.40 5.21
N LYS A 34 10.73 8.66 5.69
CA LYS A 34 10.60 8.96 7.12
C LYS A 34 9.30 8.40 7.72
N GLN A 35 8.18 8.54 7.03
CA GLN A 35 6.90 7.96 7.46
C GLN A 35 6.98 6.43 7.57
N MET A 36 7.61 5.76 6.59
CA MET A 36 7.82 4.31 6.64
C MET A 36 8.67 3.87 7.85
N VAL A 37 9.72 4.63 8.18
CA VAL A 37 10.57 4.37 9.35
C VAL A 37 9.77 4.54 10.65
N ALA A 38 9.04 5.63 10.80
CA ALA A 38 8.21 5.87 11.98
C ALA A 38 7.17 4.76 12.19
N ILE A 39 6.53 4.24 11.13
CA ILE A 39 5.63 3.08 11.23
C ILE A 39 6.37 1.82 11.71
N ARG A 40 7.60 1.58 11.24
CA ARG A 40 8.42 0.44 11.69
C ARG A 40 8.85 0.56 13.14
N GLU A 41 9.19 1.77 13.58
CA GLU A 41 9.56 2.04 14.97
C GLU A 41 8.36 1.87 15.91
N MET A 42 7.19 2.38 15.52
CA MET A 42 5.94 2.14 16.25
C MET A 42 5.64 0.64 16.39
N LYS A 43 5.82 -0.14 15.32
CA LYS A 43 5.67 -1.60 15.37
C LYS A 43 6.65 -2.23 16.36
N ARG A 44 7.93 -1.85 16.29
CA ARG A 44 8.97 -2.37 17.19
C ARG A 44 8.66 -2.04 18.65
N ALA A 45 8.24 -0.81 18.92
CA ALA A 45 7.85 -0.36 20.26
C ALA A 45 6.63 -1.14 20.78
N ALA A 46 5.59 -1.35 19.95
CA ALA A 46 4.41 -2.11 20.33
C ALA A 46 4.76 -3.57 20.68
N ILE A 47 5.56 -4.24 19.85
CA ILE A 47 6.02 -5.61 20.10
C ILE A 47 6.85 -5.66 21.39
N LYS A 48 7.78 -4.73 21.59
CA LYS A 48 8.59 -4.64 22.82
C LYS A 48 7.73 -4.44 24.07
N ALA A 49 6.63 -3.70 23.95
CA ALA A 49 5.67 -3.47 25.02
C ALA A 49 4.64 -4.62 25.21
N GLY A 50 4.75 -5.73 24.46
CA GLY A 50 3.79 -6.84 24.51
C GLY A 50 2.40 -6.48 23.97
N LYS A 51 2.27 -5.37 23.24
CA LYS A 51 0.99 -4.90 22.68
C LYS A 51 0.77 -5.49 21.28
N PRO A 52 -0.48 -5.83 20.91
CA PRO A 52 -0.78 -6.32 19.58
C PRO A 52 -0.52 -5.24 18.53
N TRP A 53 0.04 -5.65 17.38
CA TRP A 53 0.21 -4.81 16.20
C TRP A 53 -0.52 -5.44 15.02
N PRO A 54 -1.29 -4.68 14.21
CA PRO A 54 -1.50 -3.24 14.28
C PRO A 54 -2.43 -2.80 15.45
N PRO A 55 -2.43 -1.50 15.82
CA PRO A 55 -3.39 -0.97 16.78
C PRO A 55 -4.83 -1.19 16.29
N ARG A 56 -5.78 -1.42 17.21
CA ARG A 56 -7.22 -1.50 16.86
C ARG A 56 -7.69 -0.28 16.08
N ASN A 57 -7.23 0.92 16.49
CA ASN A 57 -7.47 2.14 15.75
C ASN A 57 -6.39 2.33 14.67
N ARG A 58 -6.71 1.98 13.43
CA ARG A 58 -5.80 2.10 12.28
C ARG A 58 -5.47 3.55 11.90
N LYS A 59 -6.24 4.54 12.36
CA LYS A 59 -5.91 5.98 12.18
C LYS A 59 -4.60 6.37 12.88
N LEU A 60 -4.13 5.57 13.82
CA LEU A 60 -2.84 5.78 14.48
C LEU A 60 -1.64 5.42 13.59
N LEU A 61 -1.87 4.76 12.44
CA LEU A 61 -0.82 4.38 11.49
C LEU A 61 -0.62 5.42 10.38
N THR A 62 -1.59 6.32 10.19
CA THR A 62 -1.48 7.41 9.22
C THR A 62 -0.73 8.56 9.86
N LEU A 63 0.54 8.71 9.49
CA LEU A 63 1.34 9.88 9.82
C LEU A 63 0.95 10.97 8.81
N SER A 64 0.23 11.98 9.28
CA SER A 64 -0.16 13.15 8.48
C SER A 64 1.06 13.92 7.97
#